data_AF-A0A7X3HV43-F1
#
_entry.id   AF-A0A7X3HV43-F1
#
_cell.length_a   1.000
_cell.length_b   1.000
_cell.length_c   1.000
_cell.angle_alpha   90.00
_cell.angle_beta   90.00
_cell.angle_gamma   90.00
#
_symmetry.space_group_name_H-M   'P 1'
#
loop_
_entity.id
_entity.type
_entity.pdbx_description
1 polymer ?
#
loop_
_entity_poly.entity_id
_entity_poly.type
_entity_poly.pdbx_seq_one_letter_code
_entity_poly.pdbx_strand_id
1 'polypeptide(L)'
;MEISTSAFSSGLGAIQAGQRRVDQAAAGIAGATLPQAQQAAPTPGSERSTQAELAENLIALTVGKLEAQAGARVVETADEVLGTLIDTRA
;
A
#
# COMPACT_ATOMS: atom_id res chain seq x y z
N MET A 1 -1.43 -30.45 -1.35
CA MET A 1 -0.11 -29.86 -1.61
C MET A 1 -0.05 -28.99 -2.88
N GLU A 2 -0.92 -29.17 -3.89
CA GLU A 2 -0.93 -28.27 -5.07
C GLU A 2 -1.39 -26.83 -4.75
N ILE A 3 -2.37 -26.67 -3.85
CA ILE A 3 -2.89 -25.36 -3.44
C ILE A 3 -1.81 -24.49 -2.75
N SER A 4 -0.87 -25.13 -2.04
CA SER A 4 0.23 -24.43 -1.37
C SER A 4 1.24 -23.86 -2.36
N THR A 5 1.44 -24.54 -3.51
CA THR A 5 2.36 -24.08 -4.57
C THR A 5 1.74 -22.94 -5.38
N SER A 6 0.44 -23.01 -5.67
CA SER A 6 -0.28 -21.95 -6.39
C SER A 6 -0.48 -20.69 -5.54
N ALA A 7 -0.71 -20.83 -4.23
CA ALA A 7 -0.76 -19.71 -3.29
C ALA A 7 0.61 -19.05 -3.13
N PHE A 8 1.69 -19.84 -3.07
CA PHE A 8 3.06 -19.32 -3.00
C PHE A 8 3.44 -18.53 -4.27
N SER A 9 3.13 -19.05 -5.46
CA SER A 9 3.37 -18.33 -6.71
C SER A 9 2.50 -17.08 -6.85
N SER A 10 1.25 -17.13 -6.37
CA SER A 10 0.36 -15.97 -6.35
C SER A 10 0.86 -14.88 -5.38
N GLY A 11 1.38 -15.29 -4.22
CA GLY A 11 2.02 -14.40 -3.26
C GLY A 11 3.28 -13.74 -3.83
N LEU A 12 4.13 -14.52 -4.49
CA LEU A 12 5.34 -13.99 -5.14
C LEU A 12 4.98 -12.99 -6.26
N GLY A 13 3.96 -13.30 -7.07
CA GLY A 13 3.45 -12.41 -8.11
C GLY A 13 2.85 -11.12 -7.55
N ALA A 14 2.13 -11.22 -6.42
CA ALA A 14 1.57 -10.07 -5.72
C ALA A 14 2.67 -9.16 -5.15
N ILE A 15 3.74 -9.73 -4.58
CA ILE A 15 4.91 -8.96 -4.08
C ILE A 15 5.60 -8.23 -5.24
N GLN A 16 5.84 -8.91 -6.36
CA GLN A 16 6.46 -8.29 -7.55
C GLN A 16 5.56 -7.21 -8.18
N ALA A 17 4.24 -7.38 -8.16
CA ALA A 17 3.30 -6.36 -8.59
C ALA A 17 3.29 -5.15 -7.63
N GLY A 18 3.35 -5.42 -6.33
CA GLY A 18 3.44 -4.39 -5.28
C GLY A 18 4.71 -3.55 -5.41
N GLN A 19 5.88 -4.19 -5.56
CA GLN A 19 7.15 -3.49 -5.74
C GLN A 19 7.11 -2.54 -6.94
N ARG A 20 6.65 -3.00 -8.11
CA ARG A 20 6.52 -2.15 -9.30
C ARG A 20 5.59 -0.96 -9.09
N ARG A 21 4.48 -1.15 -8.36
CA ARG A 21 3.54 -0.08 -8.06
C ARG A 21 4.13 0.94 -7.09
N VAL A 22 4.90 0.49 -6.10
CA VAL A 22 5.62 1.36 -5.16
C VAL A 22 6.68 2.19 -5.88
N ASP A 23 7.47 1.58 -6.77
CA ASP A 23 8.49 2.32 -7.54
C ASP A 23 7.88 3.39 -8.44
N GLN A 24 6.75 3.09 -9.10
CA GLN A 24 6.01 4.07 -9.92
C GLN A 24 5.45 5.23 -9.07
N ALA A 25 4.88 4.92 -7.91
CA ALA A 25 4.36 5.92 -6.99
C ALA A 25 5.49 6.79 -6.41
N ALA A 26 6.61 6.19 -6.04
CA ALA A 26 7.79 6.90 -5.55
C ALA A 26 8.35 7.85 -6.61
N ALA A 27 8.40 7.44 -7.88
CA ALA A 27 8.82 8.28 -8.99
C ALA A 27 7.87 9.48 -9.20
N GLY A 28 6.55 9.26 -9.10
CA GLY A 28 5.55 10.33 -9.20
C GLY A 28 5.65 11.34 -8.06
N ILE A 29 5.82 10.86 -6.82
CA ILE A 29 6.01 11.73 -5.64
C ILE A 29 7.33 12.50 -5.76
N ALA A 30 8.43 11.84 -6.12
CA ALA A 30 9.72 12.51 -6.31
C ALA A 30 9.63 13.61 -7.38
N GLY A 31 8.93 13.35 -8.50
CA GLY A 31 8.69 14.33 -9.55
C GLY A 31 7.80 15.50 -9.12
N ALA A 32 6.81 15.27 -8.25
CA ALA A 32 5.94 16.32 -7.71
C ALA A 32 6.59 17.13 -6.57
N THR A 33 7.52 16.51 -5.81
CA THR A 33 8.28 17.18 -4.74
C THR A 33 9.46 17.99 -5.26
N LEU A 34 9.92 17.72 -6.48
CA LEU A 34 10.88 18.59 -7.16
C LEU A 34 10.11 19.82 -7.63
N PRO A 35 10.43 21.04 -7.18
CA PRO A 35 9.84 22.24 -7.76
C PRO A 35 10.15 22.18 -9.26
N GLN A 36 9.11 22.22 -10.10
CA GLN A 36 9.27 22.50 -11.53
C GLN A 36 9.99 23.85 -11.65
N ALA A 37 11.32 23.81 -11.68
CA ALA A 37 12.16 24.99 -11.88
C ALA A 37 12.05 25.55 -13.30
N GLN A 38 11.23 24.93 -14.15
CA GLN A 38 10.85 25.41 -15.46
C GLN A 38 9.34 25.28 -15.61
N GLN A 39 8.75 26.25 -16.30
CA GLN A 39 7.34 26.40 -16.64
C GLN A 39 6.46 27.17 -15.65
N ALA A 40 6.64 28.50 -15.74
CA ALA A 40 5.60 29.53 -15.77
C ALA A 40 4.80 29.78 -14.48
N ALA A 41 4.48 31.05 -14.26
CA ALA A 41 3.79 31.58 -13.10
C ALA A 41 2.58 30.72 -12.67
N PRO A 42 2.35 30.54 -11.35
CA PRO A 42 1.23 29.76 -10.84
C PRO A 42 -0.08 30.38 -11.32
N THR A 43 -0.75 29.72 -12.26
CA THR A 43 -2.15 30.00 -12.56
C THR A 43 -2.98 29.57 -11.36
N PRO A 44 -3.91 30.40 -10.84
CA PRO A 44 -4.67 30.11 -9.60
C PRO A 44 -5.55 28.86 -9.68
N GLY A 45 -5.72 28.26 -10.87
CA GLY A 45 -6.32 26.94 -11.04
C GLY A 45 -5.38 25.77 -10.72
N SER A 46 -4.08 25.89 -11.00
CA SER A 46 -3.08 24.83 -10.85
C SER A 46 -2.81 24.49 -9.39
N GLU A 47 -2.72 25.49 -8.51
CA GLU A 47 -2.51 25.29 -7.06
C GLU A 47 -3.67 24.54 -6.39
N ARG A 48 -4.89 24.75 -6.89
CA ARG A 48 -6.12 24.13 -6.37
C ARG A 48 -6.23 22.68 -6.81
N SER A 49 -5.78 22.34 -8.02
CA SER A 49 -5.62 20.96 -8.48
C SER A 49 -4.52 20.21 -7.73
N THR A 50 -3.37 20.83 -7.46
CA THR A 50 -2.28 20.19 -6.70
C THR A 50 -2.69 19.90 -5.25
N GLN A 51 -3.47 20.79 -4.62
CA GLN A 51 -4.02 20.54 -3.29
C GLN A 51 -5.06 19.42 -3.28
N ALA A 52 -5.90 19.32 -4.31
CA ALA A 52 -6.88 18.24 -4.44
C ALA A 52 -6.20 16.89 -4.64
N GLU A 53 -5.17 16.80 -5.49
CA GLU A 53 -4.37 15.58 -5.66
C GLU A 53 -3.64 15.19 -4.37
N LEU A 54 -3.09 16.15 -3.62
CA LEU A 54 -2.44 15.85 -2.34
C LEU A 54 -3.44 15.31 -1.30
N ALA A 55 -4.65 15.88 -1.23
CA ALA A 55 -5.70 15.39 -0.35
C ALA A 55 -6.14 13.96 -0.70
N GLU A 56 -6.33 13.67 -2.00
CA GLU A 56 -6.65 12.33 -2.50
C GLU A 56 -5.54 11.33 -2.11
N ASN A 57 -4.27 11.71 -2.28
CA ASN A 57 -3.12 10.88 -1.92
C ASN A 57 -3.04 10.60 -0.41
N LEU A 58 -3.39 11.56 0.45
CA LEU A 58 -3.42 11.38 1.90
C LEU A 58 -4.57 10.46 2.35
N ILE A 59 -5.73 10.54 1.68
CA ILE A 59 -6.86 9.64 1.92
C ILE A 59 -6.46 8.23 1.51
N ALA A 60 -5.90 8.05 0.32
CA ALA A 60 -5.42 6.75 -0.17
C ALA A 60 -4.38 6.12 0.80
N LEU A 61 -3.45 6.93 1.33
CA LEU A 61 -2.49 6.49 2.34
C LEU A 61 -3.17 6.00 3.62
N THR A 62 -4.18 6.73 4.09
CA THR A 62 -4.92 6.40 5.31
C THR A 62 -5.71 5.10 5.14
N VAL A 63 -6.34 4.92 3.98
CA VAL A 63 -7.04 3.67 3.63
C VAL A 63 -6.05 2.49 3.62
N GLY A 64 -4.91 2.62 2.95
CA GLY A 64 -3.90 1.57 2.92
C GLY A 64 -3.34 1.21 4.31
N LYS A 65 -3.18 2.21 5.19
CA LYS A 65 -2.79 1.97 6.60
C LYS A 65 -3.84 1.15 7.34
N LEU A 66 -5.11 1.48 7.18
CA LEU A 66 -6.23 0.75 7.80
C LEU A 66 -6.31 -0.69 7.30
N GLU A 67 -6.15 -0.90 6.00
CA GLU A 67 -6.11 -2.24 5.40
C GLU A 67 -4.94 -3.07 5.94
N ALA A 68 -3.74 -2.48 6.05
CA ALA A 68 -2.58 -3.14 6.64
C ALA A 68 -2.80 -3.50 8.12
N GLN A 69 -3.40 -2.60 8.91
CA GLN A 69 -3.74 -2.86 10.31
C GLN A 69 -4.80 -3.94 10.46
N ALA A 70 -5.80 -3.97 9.57
CA ALA A 70 -6.80 -5.03 9.53
C ALA A 70 -6.14 -6.37 9.18
N GLY A 71 -5.22 -6.40 8.20
CA GLY A 71 -4.44 -7.59 7.87
C GLY A 71 -3.61 -8.10 9.06
N ALA A 72 -2.94 -7.19 9.77
CA ALA A 72 -2.17 -7.55 10.96
C ALA A 72 -3.06 -8.15 12.06
N ARG A 73 -4.24 -7.57 12.32
CA ARG A 73 -5.24 -8.11 13.26
C ARG A 73 -5.69 -9.52 12.87
N VAL A 74 -5.92 -9.78 11.58
CA VAL A 74 -6.31 -11.11 11.10
C VAL A 74 -5.20 -12.13 11.34
N VAL A 75 -3.93 -11.77 11.07
CA VAL A 75 -2.78 -12.64 11.35
C VAL A 75 -2.66 -12.93 12.85
N GLU A 76 -2.78 -11.91 13.70
CA GLU A 76 -2.74 -12.06 15.15
C GLU A 76 -3.85 -12.99 15.66
N THR A 77 -5.08 -12.81 15.18
CA THR A 77 -6.18 -13.71 15.56
C THR A 77 -5.99 -15.13 15.02
N ALA A 78 -5.37 -15.29 13.86
CA ALA A 78 -5.05 -16.61 13.31
C ALA A 78 -3.98 -17.31 14.16
N ASP A 79 -2.96 -16.58 14.62
CA ASP A 79 -1.93 -17.10 15.52
C ASP A 79 -2.50 -17.43 16.91
N GLU A 80 -3.41 -16.63 17.46
CA GLU A 80 -4.12 -16.96 18.72
C GLU A 80 -5.01 -18.21 18.57
N VAL A 81 -5.74 -18.33 17.47
CA VAL A 81 -6.55 -19.54 17.21
C VAL A 81 -5.66 -20.77 16.98
N LEU A 82 -4.52 -20.61 16.31
CA LEU A 82 -3.55 -21.70 16.14
C LEU A 82 -2.91 -22.09 17.49
N GLY A 83 -2.56 -21.12 18.32
CA GLY A 83 -2.03 -21.33 19.66
C GLY A 83 -3.01 -22.07 20.56
N THR A 84 -4.29 -21.67 20.56
CA THR A 84 -5.35 -22.35 21.31
C THR A 84 -5.65 -23.77 20.79
N LEU A 85 -5.48 -24.04 19.49
CA LEU A 85 -5.59 -25.38 18.91
C LEU A 85 -4.40 -26.30 19.22
N ILE A 86 -3.19 -25.76 19.43
CA ILE A 86 -2.03 -26.52 19.91
C ILE A 86 -2.22 -26.88 21.39
N ASP A 87 -2.68 -25.93 22.21
CA ASP A 87 -2.85 -26.12 23.65
C ASP A 87 -3.99 -27.11 23.99
N THR A 88 -4.99 -27.24 23.11
CA THR A 88 -6.06 -28.26 23.25
C THR A 88 -5.65 -29.67 22.83
N ARG A 89 -4.49 -29.85 22.17
CA ARG A 89 -3.96 -31.17 21.78
C ARG A 89 -2.81 -31.66 22.68
N ALA A 90 -2.30 -30.82 23.57
CA ALA A 90 -1.21 -31.15 24.50
C ALA A 90 -1.72 -31.85 25.77
#